data_AF-A0A1G1HAQ8-F1
#
_entry.id   AF-A0A1G1HAQ8-F1
#
_cell.length_a   1.000
_cell.length_b   1.000
_cell.length_c   1.000
_cell.angle_alpha   90.00
_cell.angle_beta   90.00
_cell.angle_gamma   90.00
#
_symmetry.space_group_name_H-M   'P 1'
#
loop_
_entity.id
_entity.type
_entity.pdbx_description
1 polymer ?
#
loop_
_entity_poly.entity_id
_entity_poly.type
_entity_poly.pdbx_seq_one_letter_code
_entity_poly.pdbx_strand_id
1 'polypeptide(L)'
;MGLRLAAYKEISSAGSDDEIAAIAGDLRDRYGELPEPAANLLEIMKIKIIARQANVARIDSGKDVVNIVFAEGAVVSPDKVMALLKKNKGKIRLIPEHTLQVVLPDHSLHTASAAVKKCLQELL
;
A
#
# COMPACT_ATOMS: atom_id res chain seq x y z
N MET A 1 -8.55 -27.97 -7.77
CA MET A 1 -8.20 -26.52 -7.85
C MET A 1 -6.72 -26.41 -8.13
N GLY A 2 -6.28 -25.55 -9.06
CA GLY A 2 -4.87 -25.41 -9.39
C GLY A 2 -4.07 -24.76 -8.25
N LEU A 3 -2.82 -25.19 -8.04
CA LEU A 3 -1.90 -24.70 -7.00
C LEU A 3 -1.75 -23.17 -6.99
N ARG A 4 -1.74 -22.54 -8.17
CA ARG A 4 -1.65 -21.06 -8.31
C ARG A 4 -2.88 -20.34 -7.76
N LEU A 5 -4.08 -20.90 -7.97
CA LEU A 5 -5.32 -20.28 -7.51
C LEU A 5 -5.46 -20.40 -5.99
N ALA A 6 -5.01 -21.52 -5.41
CA ALA A 6 -4.98 -21.71 -3.97
C ALA A 6 -4.05 -20.67 -3.30
N ALA A 7 -2.81 -20.55 -3.79
CA ALA A 7 -1.85 -19.55 -3.28
C ALA A 7 -2.38 -18.11 -3.41
N TYR A 8 -3.01 -17.76 -4.53
CA TYR A 8 -3.59 -16.42 -4.69
C TYR A 8 -4.72 -16.14 -3.70
N LYS A 9 -5.59 -17.12 -3.45
CA LYS A 9 -6.68 -16.97 -2.46
C LYS A 9 -6.12 -16.74 -1.07
N GLU A 10 -5.12 -17.53 -0.68
CA GLU A 10 -4.48 -17.47 0.62
C GLU A 10 -3.80 -16.11 0.85
N ILE A 11 -3.02 -15.66 -0.14
CA ILE A 11 -2.41 -14.31 -0.13
C ILE A 11 -3.48 -13.22 -0.06
N SER A 12 -4.57 -13.33 -0.83
CA SER A 12 -5.63 -12.32 -0.85
C SER A 12 -6.50 -12.30 0.41
N SER A 13 -6.52 -13.37 1.21
CA SER A 13 -7.26 -13.43 2.47
C SER A 13 -6.49 -12.88 3.66
N ALA A 14 -5.17 -12.65 3.52
CA ALA A 14 -4.35 -12.13 4.61
C ALA A 14 -4.85 -10.76 5.10
N GLY A 15 -5.06 -10.67 6.41
CA GLY A 15 -5.55 -9.49 7.12
C GLY A 15 -4.48 -8.69 7.86
N SER A 16 -3.28 -9.25 8.02
CA SER A 16 -2.16 -8.63 8.75
C SER A 16 -0.81 -8.82 8.06
N ASP A 17 0.18 -8.00 8.43
CA ASP A 17 1.55 -8.14 7.90
C ASP A 17 2.18 -9.47 8.35
N ASP A 18 1.82 -9.95 9.56
CA ASP A 18 2.24 -11.24 10.13
C ASP A 18 1.69 -12.42 9.32
N GLU A 19 0.41 -12.38 8.93
CA GLU A 19 -0.19 -13.42 8.07
C GLU A 19 0.48 -13.45 6.69
N ILE A 20 0.78 -12.28 6.11
CA ILE A 20 1.53 -12.20 4.85
C ILE A 20 2.94 -12.81 5.01
N ALA A 21 3.60 -12.53 6.13
CA ALA A 21 4.94 -13.07 6.41
C ALA A 21 4.91 -14.60 6.58
N ALA A 22 3.89 -15.14 7.25
CA ALA A 22 3.69 -16.58 7.40
C ALA A 22 3.48 -17.25 6.03
N ILE A 23 2.57 -16.73 5.21
CA ILE A 23 2.32 -17.26 3.85
C ILE A 23 3.59 -17.20 2.99
N ALA A 24 4.36 -16.11 3.08
CA ALA A 24 5.62 -15.98 2.36
C ALA A 24 6.66 -17.01 2.82
N GLY A 25 6.71 -17.32 4.12
CA GLY A 25 7.55 -18.37 4.69
C GLY A 25 7.18 -19.75 4.14
N ASP A 26 5.91 -20.11 4.18
CA ASP A 26 5.38 -21.38 3.66
C ASP A 26 5.63 -21.54 2.15
N LEU A 27 5.43 -20.48 1.37
CA LEU A 27 5.74 -20.49 -0.06
C LEU A 27 7.23 -20.69 -0.30
N ARG A 28 8.09 -20.10 0.52
CA ARG A 28 9.54 -20.25 0.40
C ARG A 28 10.01 -21.65 0.77
N ASP A 29 9.46 -22.23 1.83
CA ASP A 29 9.76 -23.60 2.25
C ASP A 29 9.39 -24.62 1.16
N ARG A 30 8.23 -24.43 0.54
CA ARG A 30 7.69 -25.36 -0.46
C ARG A 30 8.26 -25.20 -1.86
N TYR A 31 8.63 -23.97 -2.25
CA TYR A 31 8.96 -23.64 -3.64
C TYR A 31 10.31 -22.95 -3.81
N GLY A 32 11.03 -22.67 -2.73
CA GLY A 32 12.29 -21.94 -2.77
C GLY A 32 12.10 -20.42 -2.89
N GLU A 33 13.09 -19.72 -3.43
CA GLU A 33 13.02 -18.27 -3.53
C GLU A 33 11.82 -17.79 -4.36
N LEU A 34 11.12 -16.79 -3.83
CA LEU A 34 9.99 -16.19 -4.50
C LEU A 34 10.51 -15.37 -5.69
N PRO A 35 9.99 -15.60 -6.91
CA PRO A 35 10.34 -14.76 -8.04
C PRO A 35 9.78 -13.34 -7.81
N GLU A 36 10.40 -12.34 -8.46
CA GLU A 36 10.04 -10.92 -8.31
C GLU A 36 8.52 -10.65 -8.42
N PRO A 37 7.76 -11.24 -9.36
CA PRO A 37 6.31 -11.00 -9.43
C PRO A 37 5.55 -11.47 -8.18
N ALA A 38 6.01 -12.53 -7.52
CA ALA A 38 5.39 -13.03 -6.29
C ALA A 38 5.74 -12.15 -5.09
N ALA A 39 6.99 -11.66 -5.01
CA ALA A 39 7.41 -10.69 -4.01
C ALA A 39 6.60 -9.38 -4.12
N ASN A 40 6.43 -8.88 -5.35
CA ASN A 40 5.64 -7.70 -5.65
C ASN A 40 4.16 -7.87 -5.22
N LEU A 41 3.58 -9.05 -5.43
CA LEU A 41 2.21 -9.34 -5.00
C LEU A 41 2.07 -9.25 -3.47
N LEU A 42 3.01 -9.84 -2.73
CA LEU A 42 3.01 -9.77 -1.26
C LEU A 42 3.12 -8.32 -0.79
N GLU A 43 3.98 -7.53 -1.43
CA GLU A 43 4.14 -6.11 -1.11
C GLU A 43 2.86 -5.29 -1.37
N ILE A 44 2.17 -5.54 -2.49
CA ILE A 44 0.86 -4.95 -2.78
C ILE A 44 -0.17 -5.33 -1.72
N MET A 45 -0.17 -6.58 -1.25
CA MET A 45 -1.10 -7.02 -0.19
C MET A 45 -0.84 -6.31 1.14
N LYS A 46 0.42 -6.04 1.50
CA LYS A 46 0.76 -5.25 2.69
C LYS A 46 0.20 -3.84 2.61
N ILE A 47 0.33 -3.20 1.44
CA ILE A 47 -0.26 -1.87 1.21
C ILE A 47 -1.77 -1.93 1.34
N LYS A 48 -2.41 -2.95 0.76
CA LYS A 48 -3.86 -3.13 0.77
C LYS A 48 -4.43 -3.23 2.19
N ILE A 49 -3.72 -3.88 3.11
CA ILE A 49 -4.13 -3.97 4.52
C ILE A 49 -4.17 -2.58 5.17
N ILE A 50 -3.10 -1.81 5.02
CA ILE A 50 -3.00 -0.47 5.61
C ILE A 50 -3.98 0.50 4.95
N ALA A 51 -4.15 0.38 3.62
CA ALA A 51 -5.10 1.16 2.84
C ALA A 51 -6.55 0.93 3.31
N ARG A 52 -6.91 -0.32 3.63
CA ARG A 52 -8.23 -0.64 4.21
C ARG A 52 -8.43 -0.01 5.58
N GLN A 53 -7.42 -0.07 6.45
CA GLN A 53 -7.49 0.57 7.78
C GLN A 53 -7.67 2.08 7.69
N ALA A 54 -7.04 2.71 6.69
CA ALA A 54 -7.14 4.15 6.43
C ALA A 54 -8.34 4.55 5.56
N ASN A 55 -9.27 3.64 5.23
CA ASN A 55 -10.42 3.89 4.35
C ASN A 55 -10.05 4.48 2.98
N VAL A 56 -8.96 3.99 2.39
CA VAL A 56 -8.54 4.35 1.03
C VAL A 56 -9.42 3.63 0.02
N ALA A 57 -10.04 4.37 -0.89
CA ALA A 57 -10.86 3.84 -1.98
C ALA A 57 -9.99 3.35 -3.15
N ARG A 58 -8.93 4.09 -3.49
CA ARG A 58 -8.09 3.81 -4.66
C ARG A 58 -6.67 4.34 -4.47
N ILE A 59 -5.69 3.63 -5.03
CA ILE A 59 -4.29 4.06 -5.13
C ILE A 59 -3.87 3.95 -6.59
N ASP A 60 -3.50 5.05 -7.21
CA ASP A 60 -3.01 5.10 -8.58
C ASP A 60 -1.54 5.52 -8.59
N SER A 61 -0.66 4.64 -9.06
CA SER A 61 0.76 4.95 -9.26
C SER A 61 1.00 5.43 -10.67
N GLY A 62 1.34 6.71 -10.82
CA GLY A 62 1.84 7.31 -12.07
C GLY A 62 3.37 7.20 -12.17
N LYS A 63 3.96 7.90 -13.15
CA LYS A 63 5.43 7.93 -13.36
C LYS A 63 6.17 8.64 -12.22
N ASP A 64 5.70 9.84 -11.86
CA ASP A 64 6.39 10.71 -10.89
C ASP A 64 5.56 10.96 -9.62
N VAL A 65 4.32 10.46 -9.59
CA VAL A 65 3.38 10.73 -8.51
C VAL A 65 2.51 9.51 -8.21
N VAL A 66 2.12 9.36 -6.95
CA VAL A 66 1.09 8.42 -6.50
C VAL A 66 -0.10 9.21 -5.97
N ASN A 67 -1.29 8.89 -6.47
CA ASN A 67 -2.53 9.45 -5.97
C ASN A 67 -3.21 8.44 -5.06
N ILE A 68 -3.52 8.86 -3.83
CA ILE A 68 -4.23 8.08 -2.83
C ILE A 68 -5.60 8.74 -2.67
N VAL A 69 -6.64 8.07 -3.17
CA VAL A 69 -8.02 8.53 -3.11
C VAL A 69 -8.69 7.92 -1.89
N PHE A 70 -9.16 8.74 -0.97
CA PHE A 70 -9.89 8.29 0.21
C PHE A 70 -11.39 8.14 -0.09
N ALA A 71 -12.06 7.22 0.60
CA ALA A 71 -13.51 7.03 0.44
C ALA A 71 -14.31 8.18 1.06
N GLU A 72 -15.51 8.44 0.52
CA GLU A 72 -16.49 9.36 1.12
C GLU A 72 -16.92 8.83 2.50
N GLY A 73 -16.37 9.42 3.56
CA GLY A 73 -16.56 8.94 4.95
C GLY A 73 -15.30 8.39 5.62
N ALA A 74 -14.14 8.42 4.94
CA ALA A 74 -12.87 8.15 5.59
C ALA A 74 -12.65 9.14 6.75
N VAL A 75 -12.53 8.62 7.97
CA VAL A 75 -12.23 9.42 9.18
C VAL A 75 -10.74 9.78 9.19
N VAL A 76 -10.34 10.59 8.21
CA VAL A 76 -8.99 11.13 8.15
C VAL A 76 -9.02 12.46 8.89
N SER A 77 -8.41 12.52 10.07
CA SER A 77 -8.36 13.73 10.88
C SER A 77 -7.70 14.87 10.07
N PRO A 78 -8.39 16.00 9.84
CA PRO A 78 -7.84 17.13 9.10
C PRO A 78 -6.51 17.63 9.68
N ASP A 79 -6.38 17.60 11.02
CA ASP A 79 -5.14 17.97 11.71
C ASP A 79 -3.95 17.07 11.36
N LYS A 80 -4.18 15.76 11.20
CA LYS A 80 -3.14 14.81 10.79
C LYS A 80 -2.72 15.05 9.35
N VAL A 81 -3.66 15.30 8.44
CA VAL A 81 -3.36 15.65 7.04
C VAL A 81 -2.55 16.94 6.98
N MET A 82 -2.94 17.95 7.74
CA MET A 82 -2.24 19.22 7.80
C MET A 82 -0.84 19.09 8.43
N ALA A 83 -0.67 18.27 9.46
CA ALA A 83 0.63 17.96 10.04
C ALA A 83 1.53 17.25 9.02
N LEU A 84 0.97 16.31 8.26
CA LEU A 84 1.67 15.52 7.25
C LEU A 84 2.11 16.39 6.06
N LEU A 85 1.25 17.32 5.60
CA LEU A 85 1.58 18.34 4.60
C LEU A 85 2.71 19.27 5.10
N LYS A 86 2.64 19.72 6.36
CA LYS A 86 3.69 20.59 6.96
C LYS A 86 5.03 19.88 7.12
N LYS A 87 5.01 18.60 7.49
CA LYS A 87 6.20 17.78 7.73
C LYS A 87 6.89 17.38 6.41
N ASN A 88 6.11 17.13 5.36
CA ASN A 88 6.60 16.75 4.04
C ASN A 88 6.55 17.91 3.04
N LYS A 89 7.11 19.08 3.43
CA LYS A 89 7.14 20.33 2.63
C LYS A 89 7.41 20.08 1.13
N GLY A 90 6.35 20.12 0.32
CA GLY A 90 6.40 20.04 -1.14
C GLY A 90 6.39 18.63 -1.76
N LYS A 91 6.54 17.56 -0.96
CA LYS A 91 6.50 16.17 -1.46
C LYS A 91 5.10 15.59 -1.47
N ILE A 92 4.20 16.13 -0.66
CA ILE A 92 2.81 15.68 -0.55
C ILE A 92 1.91 16.88 -0.83
N ARG A 93 0.93 16.69 -1.70
CA ARG A 93 -0.03 17.69 -2.12
C ARG A 93 -1.43 17.15 -1.92
N LEU A 94 -2.31 17.96 -1.36
CA LEU A 94 -3.73 17.67 -1.30
C LEU A 94 -4.38 18.22 -2.58
N ILE A 95 -5.02 17.35 -3.34
CA ILE A 95 -5.81 17.68 -4.53
C ILE A 95 -7.29 17.72 -4.12
N PRO A 96 -8.15 18.51 -4.79
CA PRO A 96 -9.60 18.38 -4.68
C PRO A 96 -10.07 16.92 -4.81
N GLU A 97 -11.23 16.58 -4.25
CA GLU A 97 -11.81 15.21 -4.23
C GLU A 97 -11.13 14.20 -3.26
N HIS A 98 -10.73 14.64 -2.06
CA HIS A 98 -10.17 13.75 -1.02
C HIS A 98 -8.97 12.92 -1.52
N THR A 99 -8.12 13.51 -2.36
CA THR A 99 -6.98 12.83 -2.97
C THR A 99 -5.66 13.39 -2.45
N LEU A 100 -4.82 12.53 -1.87
CA LEU A 100 -3.44 12.86 -1.54
C LEU A 100 -2.51 12.43 -2.67
N GLN A 101 -1.81 13.40 -3.24
CA GLN A 101 -0.76 13.17 -4.22
C GLN A 101 0.60 13.19 -3.54
N VAL A 102 1.38 12.13 -3.73
CA VAL A 102 2.74 11.99 -3.24
C VAL A 102 3.69 11.99 -4.42
N VAL A 103 4.65 12.90 -4.44
CA VAL A 103 5.71 12.93 -5.46
C VAL A 103 6.72 11.84 -5.16
N LEU A 104 6.93 10.95 -6.13
CA LEU A 104 7.93 9.90 -6.06
C LEU A 104 9.21 10.33 -6.77
N PRO A 105 10.38 9.91 -6.27
CA PRO A 105 11.64 10.11 -6.97
C PRO A 105 11.83 9.15 -8.16
N ASP A 106 11.12 8.02 -8.18
CA ASP A 106 11.17 7.02 -9.25
C ASP A 106 9.85 6.23 -9.35
N HIS A 107 9.59 5.65 -10.52
CA HIS A 107 8.42 4.84 -10.87
C HIS A 107 8.45 3.39 -10.35
N SER A 108 9.44 3.01 -9.54
CA SER A 108 9.54 1.67 -8.95
C SER A 108 8.42 1.38 -7.96
N LEU A 109 7.84 0.17 -8.04
CA LEU A 109 6.82 -0.32 -7.10
C LEU A 109 7.29 -0.20 -5.64
N HIS A 110 8.55 -0.53 -5.38
CA HIS A 110 9.13 -0.49 -4.04
C HIS A 110 9.20 0.93 -3.46
N THR A 111 9.42 1.92 -4.32
CA THR A 111 9.41 3.34 -3.92
C THR A 111 7.99 3.82 -3.67
N ALA A 112 7.05 3.44 -4.55
CA ALA A 112 5.63 3.74 -4.39
C ALA A 112 5.06 3.11 -3.11
N SER A 113 5.35 1.82 -2.87
CA SER A 113 4.90 1.07 -1.69
C SER A 113 5.40 1.71 -0.39
N ALA A 114 6.69 2.06 -0.33
CA ALA A 114 7.30 2.70 0.83
C ALA A 114 6.70 4.09 1.09
N ALA A 115 6.47 4.87 0.03
CA ALA A 115 5.86 6.19 0.14
C ALA A 115 4.42 6.11 0.64
N VAL A 116 3.61 5.21 0.07
CA VAL A 116 2.22 4.99 0.50
C VAL A 116 2.18 4.49 1.94
N LYS A 117 2.99 3.48 2.29
CA LYS A 117 3.06 2.93 3.65
C LYS A 117 3.40 4.00 4.67
N LYS A 118 4.40 4.84 4.39
CA LYS A 118 4.78 5.95 5.27
C LYS A 118 3.66 6.97 5.40
N CYS A 119 3.00 7.36 4.30
CA CYS A 119 1.90 8.31 4.34
C CYS A 119 0.73 7.78 5.16
N LEU A 120 0.33 6.52 4.96
CA LEU A 120 -0.80 5.93 5.68
C LEU A 120 -0.48 5.69 7.17
N GLN A 121 0.75 5.29 7.51
CA GLN A 121 1.18 5.13 8.91
C GLN A 121 1.20 6.45 9.68
N GLU A 122 1.49 7.58 9.03
CA GLU A 122 1.42 8.90 9.68
C GLU A 122 -0.04 9.41 9.84
N LEU A 123 -1.01 8.80 9.16
CA LEU A 123 -2.44 9.13 9.27
C LEU A 123 -3.19 8.27 10.29
N LEU A 124 -2.74 7.03 10.53
CA LEU A 124 -3.24 6.15 11.60
C LEU A 124 -2.82 6.67 12.99
#